data_AF-A0A2G9YAB9-F1
#
_entry.id   AF-A0A2G9YAB9-F1
#
_cell.length_a   1.000
_cell.length_b   1.000
_cell.length_c   1.000
_cell.angle_alpha   90.00
_cell.angle_beta   90.00
_cell.angle_gamma   90.00
#
_symmetry.space_group_name_H-M   'P 1'
#
loop_
_entity.id
_entity.type
_entity.pdbx_description
1 polymer ?
#
loop_
_entity_poly.entity_id
_entity_poly.type
_entity_poly.pdbx_seq_one_letter_code
_entity_poly.pdbx_strand_id
1 'polypeptide(L)' 'CDVCAGALYQREDDRPEVVAKRLTIYHQQSAPLVEYYQKAGLMVTLRGDQPLPETLAGARQILRG' A
#
# COMPACT_ATOMS: atom_id res chain seq x y z
N CYS A 1 -20.93 8.71 3.54
CA CYS A 1 -20.59 7.33 3.96
C CYS A 1 -21.76 6.44 3.60
N ASP A 2 -21.55 5.39 2.82
CA ASP A 2 -22.63 4.54 2.32
C ASP A 2 -23.25 3.66 3.42
N VAL A 3 -22.57 3.52 4.56
CA VAL A 3 -23.02 2.70 5.71
C VAL A 3 -23.78 3.52 6.74
N CYS A 4 -23.30 4.73 7.08
CA CYS A 4 -23.84 5.52 8.20
C CYS A 4 -24.32 6.93 7.81
N ALA A 5 -24.36 7.26 6.51
CA ALA A 5 -24.69 8.59 5.97
C ALA A 5 -23.81 9.77 6.44
N GLY A 6 -22.77 9.52 7.26
CA GLY A 6 -21.84 10.56 7.70
C GLY A 6 -21.11 11.27 6.55
N ALA A 7 -20.80 12.55 6.75
CA ALA A 7 -20.08 13.37 5.78
C ALA A 7 -18.69 12.79 5.51
N LEU A 8 -18.30 12.75 4.24
CA LEU A 8 -16.95 12.39 3.83
C LEU A 8 -16.10 13.67 3.74
N TYR A 9 -14.82 13.54 4.02
CA TYR A 9 -13.86 14.62 3.91
C TYR A 9 -12.55 14.11 3.35
N GLN A 10 -11.80 14.98 2.69
CA GLN A 10 -10.44 14.69 2.26
C GLN A 10 -9.51 14.85 3.47
N ARG A 11 -8.63 13.89 3.70
CA ARG A 11 -7.63 14.02 4.76
C ARG A 11 -6.66 15.14 4.42
N GLU A 12 -6.18 15.86 5.43
CA GLU A 12 -5.26 16.99 5.25
C GLU A 12 -3.95 16.61 4.55
N ASP A 13 -3.53 15.33 4.67
CA ASP A 13 -2.30 14.77 4.11
C ASP A 13 -2.46 14.18 2.70
N ASP A 14 -3.65 14.26 2.11
CA ASP A 14 -3.95 13.85 0.73
C ASP A 14 -3.87 15.01 -0.27
N ARG A 15 -3.33 16.16 0.14
CA ARG A 15 -3.02 17.29 -0.76
C ARG A 15 -1.79 16.97 -1.62
N PRO A 16 -1.73 17.40 -2.90
CA PRO A 16 -0.65 17.03 -3.82
C PRO A 16 0.76 17.29 -3.28
N GLU A 17 0.97 18.44 -2.64
CA GLU A 17 2.26 18.82 -2.06
C GLU A 17 2.67 17.91 -0.89
N VAL A 18 1.71 17.45 -0.10
CA VAL A 18 1.96 16.54 1.03
C VAL A 18 2.17 15.12 0.52
N VAL A 19 1.40 14.68 -0.48
CA VAL A 19 1.58 13.38 -1.15
C VAL A 19 2.97 13.26 -1.76
N ALA A 20 3.44 14.29 -2.47
CA ALA A 20 4.79 14.32 -3.04
C ALA A 20 5.86 14.16 -1.95
N LYS A 21 5.75 14.91 -0.85
CA LYS A 21 6.66 14.80 0.30
C LYS A 21 6.62 13.40 0.94
N ARG A 22 5.44 12.80 1.09
CA ARG A 22 5.27 11.43 1.61
C ARG A 22 5.96 10.39 0.73
N LEU A 23 5.86 10.52 -0.59
CA LEU A 23 6.55 9.63 -1.53
C LEU A 23 8.08 9.79 -1.44
N THR A 24 8.60 11.01 -1.33
CA THR A 24 10.03 11.23 -1.09
C THR A 24 10.52 10.54 0.19
N ILE A 25 9.78 10.70 1.29
CA ILE A 25 10.12 10.06 2.58
C ILE A 25 10.05 8.54 2.47
N TYR A 26 9.02 7.99 1.81
CA TYR A 26 8.92 6.55 1.55
C TYR A 26 10.15 6.01 0.83
N HIS A 27 10.61 6.66 -0.23
CA HIS A 27 11.80 6.23 -0.98
C HIS A 27 13.09 6.29 -0.13
N GLN A 28 13.19 7.26 0.78
CA GLN A 28 14.37 7.40 1.64
C GLN A 28 14.38 6.42 2.82
N GLN A 29 13.21 6.13 3.41
CA GLN A 29 13.14 5.46 4.71
C GLN A 29 12.50 4.07 4.65
N SER A 30 11.49 3.88 3.80
CA SER A 30 10.71 2.63 3.74
C SER A 30 11.13 1.71 2.60
N ALA A 31 11.48 2.26 1.42
CA ALA A 31 11.89 1.46 0.27
C ALA A 31 13.12 0.55 0.55
N PRO A 32 14.13 0.95 1.36
CA PRO A 32 15.23 0.06 1.73
C PRO A 32 14.79 -1.20 2.50
N LEU A 33 13.62 -1.19 3.14
CA LEU A 33 13.08 -2.37 3.83
C LEU A 33 12.75 -3.51 2.87
N VAL A 34 12.52 -3.23 1.58
CA VAL A 34 12.33 -4.26 0.56
C VAL A 34 13.57 -5.17 0.49
N GLU A 35 14.76 -4.58 0.38
CA GLU A 35 16.02 -5.35 0.34
C GLU A 35 16.25 -6.09 1.66
N TYR A 36 15.93 -5.47 2.78
CA TYR A 36 16.04 -6.11 4.10
C TYR A 36 15.21 -7.39 4.19
N TYR A 37 13.92 -7.34 3.86
CA TYR A 37 13.04 -8.52 3.91
C TYR A 37 13.35 -9.55 2.82
N GLN A 38 13.85 -9.11 1.65
CA GLN A 38 14.36 -10.01 0.61
C GLN A 38 15.54 -10.84 1.12
N LYS A 39 16.54 -10.19 1.75
CA LYS A 39 17.71 -10.87 2.34
C LYS A 39 17.34 -11.81 3.48
N ALA A 40 16.30 -11.46 4.24
CA ALA A 40 15.79 -12.30 5.32
C ALA A 40 14.99 -13.53 4.82
N GLY A 41 14.69 -13.64 3.52
CA GLY A 41 13.83 -14.70 2.98
C GLY A 41 12.36 -14.59 3.41
N LEU A 42 11.94 -13.40 3.88
CA LEU A 42 10.58 -13.13 4.37
C LEU A 42 9.71 -12.38 3.35
N MET A 43 10.31 -11.87 2.27
CA MET A 43 9.60 -11.07 1.28
C MET A 43 8.74 -11.95 0.36
N VAL A 44 7.46 -11.59 0.24
CA VAL A 44 6.57 -12.06 -0.83
C VAL A 44 6.04 -10.84 -1.59
N THR A 45 6.02 -10.91 -2.92
CA THR A 45 5.61 -9.80 -3.79
C THR A 45 4.20 -10.01 -4.33
N LEU A 46 3.38 -8.96 -4.31
CA LEU A 46 2.04 -8.91 -4.88
C LEU A 46 1.89 -7.66 -5.76
N ARG A 47 1.19 -7.78 -6.89
CA ARG A 47 0.84 -6.62 -7.74
C ARG A 47 -0.35 -5.87 -7.13
N GLY A 48 -0.14 -4.59 -6.81
CA GLY A 48 -1.18 -3.69 -6.28
C GLY A 48 -1.78 -2.73 -7.31
N ASP A 49 -1.39 -2.84 -8.58
CA ASP A 49 -1.85 -2.00 -9.69
C ASP A 49 -2.99 -2.64 -10.51
N GLN A 50 -3.51 -3.78 -10.06
CA GLN A 50 -4.61 -4.51 -10.69
C GLN A 50 -5.95 -4.18 -10.02
N PRO A 51 -7.09 -4.38 -10.72
CA PRO A 51 -8.41 -4.42 -10.11
C PRO A 51 -8.46 -5.16 -8.77
N LEU A 52 -9.27 -4.64 -7.84
CA LEU A 52 -9.40 -5.20 -6.49
C LEU A 52 -9.65 -6.73 -6.47
N PRO A 53 -10.53 -7.31 -7.32
CA PRO A 53 -10.74 -8.77 -7.31
C PRO A 53 -9.47 -9.57 -7.61
N GLU A 54 -8.64 -9.11 -8.52
CA GLU A 54 -7.40 -9.77 -8.95
C GLU A 54 -6.31 -9.65 -7.88
N THR A 55 -6.13 -8.44 -7.35
CA THR A 55 -5.20 -8.17 -6.22
C THR A 55 -5.56 -9.03 -5.00
N LEU A 56 -6.86 -9.12 -4.68
CA LEU A 56 -7.35 -9.93 -3.54
C LEU A 56 -7.16 -11.44 -3.77
N ALA A 57 -7.37 -11.93 -4.99
CA ALA A 57 -7.12 -13.31 -5.34
C ALA A 57 -5.63 -13.67 -5.16
N GLY A 58 -4.73 -12.81 -5.63
CA GLY A 58 -3.28 -12.97 -5.44
C GLY A 58 -2.87 -13.00 -3.97
N ALA A 59 -3.38 -12.07 -3.15
CA ALA A 59 -3.14 -12.06 -1.71
C ALA A 59 -3.59 -13.37 -1.02
N ARG A 60 -4.78 -13.88 -1.39
CA ARG A 60 -5.31 -15.15 -0.84
C ARG A 60 -4.47 -16.36 -1.24
N GLN A 61 -3.94 -16.37 -2.47
CA GLN A 61 -3.07 -17.45 -2.93
C GLN A 61 -1.75 -17.48 -2.13
N ILE A 62 -1.17 -16.31 -1.87
CA ILE A 62 0.05 -16.17 -1.06
C ILE A 62 -0.16 -16.69 0.37
N LEU A 63 -1.27 -16.32 1.01
CA LEU A 63 -1.54 -16.66 2.42
C LEU A 63 -2.04 -18.09 2.65
N ARG A 64 -2.40 -18.83 1.60
CA ARG A 64 -2.92 -20.21 1.68
C ARG A 64 -1.87 -21.27 1.32
N GLY A 65 -0.66 -20.85 0.94
CA GLY A 65 0.51 -21.75 0.88
C GLY A 65 1.01 -22.07 2.27
#